data_AF-A0A936BAA0-F1
#
_entry.id   AF-A0A936BAA0-F1
#
_cell.length_a   1.000
_cell.length_b   1.000
_cell.length_c   1.000
_cell.angle_alpha   90.00
_cell.angle_beta   90.00
_cell.angle_gamma   90.00
#
_symmetry.space_group_name_H-M   'P 1'
#
loop_
_entity.id
_entity.type
_entity.pdbx_description
1 polymer ?
#
loop_
_entity_poly.entity_id
_entity_poly.type
_entity_poly.pdbx_seq_one_letter_code
_entity_poly.pdbx_strand_id
1 'polypeptide(L)' 'MVFNGEARAYSVPHLSSHEIVNDTVGGIKIAVTW' A
#
# COMPACT_ATOMS: atom_id res chain seq x y z
N MET A 1 6.44 -7.22 0.54
CA MET A 1 6.04 -7.99 -0.66
C MET A 1 6.46 -7.21 -1.89
N VAL A 2 6.79 -7.90 -2.99
CA VAL A 2 7.21 -7.27 -4.25
C VAL A 2 6.14 -7.57 -5.32
N PHE A 3 5.69 -6.55 -6.05
CA PHE A 3 4.76 -6.66 -7.17
C PHE A 3 5.45 -6.21 -8.45
N ASN A 4 5.63 -7.10 -9.42
CA ASN A 4 6.29 -6.81 -10.71
C ASN A 4 7.63 -6.06 -10.56
N GLY A 5 8.43 -6.40 -9.55
CA GLY A 5 9.71 -5.76 -9.26
C GLY A 5 9.63 -4.47 -8.43
N GLU A 6 8.44 -3.95 -8.12
CA GLU A 6 8.23 -2.79 -7.25
C GLU A 6 7.84 -3.23 -5.83
N ALA A 7 8.39 -2.56 -4.82
CA ALA A 7 7.99 -2.70 -3.43
C ALA A 7 7.73 -1.33 -2.81
N ARG A 8 6.70 -1.24 -1.98
CA ARG A 8 6.32 -0.02 -1.27
C ARG A 8 6.02 -0.34 0.19
N ALA A 9 6.34 0.60 1.08
CA ALA A 9 6.05 0.53 2.49
C ALA A 9 5.14 1.68 2.90
N TYR A 10 4.26 1.42 3.87
CA TYR A 10 3.30 2.39 4.39
C TYR A 10 3.56 2.55 5.89
N SER A 11 3.69 3.78 6.35
CA SER A 11 3.96 4.05 7.77
C SER A 11 2.70 3.85 8.61
N VAL A 12 2.87 3.38 9.85
CA VAL A 12 1.76 3.20 10.79
C VAL A 12 0.97 4.50 11.00
N PRO A 13 1.59 5.67 11.25
CA PRO A 13 0.82 6.91 11.42
C PRO A 13 -0.02 7.27 10.19
N HIS A 14 0.49 6.98 8.98
CA HIS A 14 -0.26 7.22 7.75
C HIS A 14 -1.49 6.32 7.67
N LEU A 15 -1.34 5.02 7.91
CA LEU A 15 -2.46 4.07 7.91
C LEU A 15 -3.43 4.29 9.07
N SER A 16 -2.97 4.72 10.24
CA SER A 16 -3.84 5.08 11.35
C SER A 16 -4.69 6.33 11.06
N SER A 17 -4.18 7.26 10.23
CA SER A 17 -4.97 8.40 9.76
C SER A 17 -5.91 8.06 8.60
N HIS A 18 -5.55 7.06 7.81
CA HIS A 18 -6.27 6.60 6.62
C HIS A 18 -6.35 5.07 6.64
N GLU A 19 -7.38 4.54 7.31
CA GLU A 19 -7.58 3.10 7.58
C GLU A 19 -7.58 2.21 6.32
N ILE A 20 -7.94 2.79 5.17
CA ILE A 20 -7.88 2.13 3.86
C ILE A 20 -7.14 3.02 2.88
N VAL A 21 -6.07 2.50 2.29
CA VAL A 21 -5.32 3.14 1.21
C VAL A 21 -5.47 2.30 -0.06
N ASN A 22 -6.09 2.89 -1.09
CA ASN A 22 -6.11 2.32 -2.43
C ASN A 22 -4.88 2.78 -3.21
N ASP A 23 -4.07 1.86 -3.69
CA ASP A 23 -2.82 2.16 -4.39
C ASP A 23 -2.65 1.27 -5.64
N THR A 24 -1.69 1.62 -6.49
CA THR A 24 -1.22 0.80 -7.60
C THR A 24 0.29 0.61 -7.48
N VAL A 25 0.70 -0.64 -7.24
CA VAL A 25 2.12 -1.03 -7.09
C VAL A 25 2.46 -2.05 -8.16
N GLY A 26 3.48 -1.78 -8.96
CA GLY A 26 3.83 -2.64 -10.10
C GLY A 26 2.70 -2.79 -11.12
N GLY A 27 1.80 -1.81 -11.22
CA GLY A 27 0.62 -1.86 -12.10
C GLY A 27 -0.58 -2.66 -11.54
N ILE A 28 -0.47 -3.22 -10.34
CA ILE A 28 -1.55 -3.98 -9.69
C ILE A 28 -2.28 -3.08 -8.70
N LYS A 29 -3.61 -3.01 -8.82
CA LYS A 29 -4.46 -2.30 -7.86
C LYS A 29 -4.51 -3.07 -6.55
N ILE A 30 -4.23 -2.39 -5.44
CA ILE A 30 -4.26 -2.97 -4.09
C ILE A 30 -5.03 -2.07 -3.13
N ALA A 31 -5.56 -2.68 -2.07
CA ALA A 31 -6.06 -1.99 -0.89
C ALA A 31 -5.22 -2.43 0.32
N VAL A 32 -4.68 -1.47 1.05
CA VAL A 32 -3.93 -1.69 2.29
C VAL A 32 -4.81 -1.24 3.46
N THR A 33 -4.89 -2.08 4.49
CA THR A 33 -5.65 -1.81 5.72
C THR A 33 -4.82 -2.25 6.94
N TRP A 34 -5.08 -1.62 8.09
CA TRP A 34 -4.35 -1.81 9.34
C TRP A 34 -5.31 -1.96 10.51
#